data_AF-A0A9D8KLP5-F1
#
_entry.id   AF-A0A9D8KLP5-F1
#
_cell.length_a   1.000
_cell.length_b   1.000
_cell.length_c   1.000
_cell.angle_alpha   90.00
_cell.angle_beta   90.00
_cell.angle_gamma   90.00
#
_symmetry.space_group_name_H-M   'P 1'
#
loop_
_entity.id
_entity.type
_entity.pdbx_description
1 polymer ?
#
loop_
_entity_poly.entity_id
_entity_poly.type
_entity_poly.pdbx_seq_one_letter_code
_entity_poly.pdbx_strand_id
1 'polypeptide(L)'
;MPEGMKPDMSYFPYRRKKLYLLMTVPLLLIYILVFIYLWSINFILSLIFLSLYLIMCFFMAYCCVYQDCPYVGGFCPGAAGLMPASILAKLICGNRKIVKSKWMFDINASTAFLAFLGMPFFPLYWLAKLGIVYAIGYFLIHLVYYLVFLLKICEVCAIKHICPGGRFRDKVFKGR
;
A
#
# COMPACT_ATOMS: atom_id res chain seq x y z
N MET A 1 -3.79 -13.88 12.72
CA MET A 1 -2.65 -13.25 13.44
C MET A 1 -2.28 -14.15 14.62
N PRO A 2 -1.00 -14.30 14.99
CA PRO A 2 -0.63 -14.94 16.26
C PRO A 2 -1.23 -14.08 17.38
N GLU A 3 -2.04 -14.70 18.23
CA GLU A 3 -2.66 -14.00 19.35
C GLU A 3 -1.56 -13.36 20.23
N GLY A 4 -1.75 -12.09 20.61
CA GLY A 4 -0.87 -11.40 21.54
C GLY A 4 0.32 -10.61 20.96
N MET A 5 0.59 -10.63 19.65
CA MET A 5 1.64 -9.76 19.08
C MET A 5 1.20 -8.29 19.10
N LYS A 6 2.02 -7.42 19.70
CA LYS A 6 1.80 -5.97 19.77
C LYS A 6 2.78 -5.21 18.87
N PRO A 7 2.39 -4.02 18.37
CA PRO A 7 3.30 -3.15 17.62
C PRO A 7 4.56 -2.80 18.44
N ASP A 8 5.71 -2.73 17.77
CA ASP A 8 6.97 -2.31 18.38
C ASP A 8 7.03 -0.77 18.43
N MET A 9 6.87 -0.23 19.63
CA MET A 9 6.79 1.21 19.86
C MET A 9 8.14 1.93 19.74
N SER A 10 9.27 1.21 19.68
CA SER A 10 10.60 1.82 19.48
C SER A 10 10.75 2.53 18.12
N TYR A 11 9.90 2.17 17.16
CA TYR A 11 9.83 2.74 15.81
C TYR A 11 8.76 3.84 15.65
N PHE A 12 8.17 4.30 16.75
CA PHE A 12 7.21 5.39 16.78
C PHE A 12 7.83 6.65 17.46
N PRO A 13 7.75 7.85 16.86
CA PRO A 13 7.17 8.17 15.54
C PRO A 13 8.04 7.66 14.39
N TYR A 14 7.43 7.50 13.20
CA TYR A 14 8.16 6.98 12.04
C TYR A 14 9.38 7.85 11.69
N ARG A 15 10.58 7.25 11.63
CA ARG A 15 11.84 7.99 11.46
C ARG A 15 12.11 8.42 10.02
N ARG A 16 11.74 7.60 9.02
CA ARG A 16 12.09 7.80 7.59
C ARG A 16 11.00 8.55 6.79
N LYS A 17 10.30 9.51 7.40
CA LYS A 17 9.17 10.23 6.76
C LYS A 17 9.56 10.88 5.43
N LYS A 18 10.72 11.56 5.40
CA LYS A 18 11.22 12.26 4.19
C LYS A 18 11.46 11.30 3.04
N LEU A 19 12.12 10.16 3.29
CA LEU A 19 12.37 9.13 2.28
C LEU A 19 11.06 8.55 1.75
N TYR A 20 10.11 8.25 2.64
CA TYR A 20 8.79 7.78 2.22
C TYR A 20 8.08 8.80 1.31
N LEU A 21 8.07 10.09 1.67
CA LEU A 21 7.45 11.13 0.85
C LEU A 21 8.17 11.28 -0.49
N LEU A 22 9.51 11.27 -0.48
CA LEU A 22 10.33 11.34 -1.69
C LEU A 22 10.04 10.20 -2.67
N MET A 23 9.74 9.01 -2.16
CA MET A 23 9.33 7.88 -3.01
C MET A 23 7.86 7.99 -3.44
N THR A 24 6.98 8.37 -2.51
CA THR A 24 5.52 8.36 -2.71
C THR A 24 5.07 9.41 -3.73
N VAL A 25 5.65 10.61 -3.69
CA VAL A 25 5.23 11.70 -4.59
C VAL A 25 5.43 11.31 -6.07
N PRO A 26 6.61 10.82 -6.51
CA PRO A 26 6.79 10.32 -7.87
C PRO A 26 5.81 9.20 -8.27
N LEU A 27 5.55 8.26 -7.37
CA LEU A 27 4.60 7.18 -7.64
C LEU A 27 3.17 7.70 -7.85
N LEU A 28 2.74 8.64 -7.01
CA LEU A 28 1.43 9.28 -7.15
C LEU A 28 1.33 10.08 -8.46
N LEU A 29 2.39 10.79 -8.85
CA LEU A 29 2.45 11.48 -10.15
C LEU A 29 2.29 10.49 -11.31
N ILE A 30 2.95 9.33 -11.25
CA ILE A 30 2.78 8.26 -12.24
C ILE A 30 1.34 7.75 -12.27
N TYR A 31 0.69 7.57 -11.11
CA TYR A 31 -0.72 7.17 -11.05
C TYR A 31 -1.66 8.22 -11.66
N ILE A 32 -1.41 9.50 -11.41
CA ILE A 32 -2.17 10.59 -12.02
C ILE A 32 -1.99 10.58 -13.55
N LEU A 33 -0.76 10.42 -14.04
CA LEU A 33 -0.48 10.36 -15.47
C LEU A 33 -1.15 9.15 -16.14
N VAL A 34 -1.08 7.98 -15.52
CA VAL A 34 -1.77 6.77 -16.02
C VAL A 34 -3.28 6.96 -16.01
N PHE A 35 -3.84 7.58 -14.97
CA PHE A 35 -5.27 7.88 -14.91
C PHE A 35 -5.71 8.80 -16.06
N ILE A 36 -4.98 9.91 -16.29
CA ILE A 36 -5.25 10.84 -17.40
C ILE A 36 -5.12 10.13 -18.75
N TYR A 37 -4.10 9.30 -18.92
CA TYR A 37 -3.92 8.53 -20.15
C TYR A 37 -5.08 7.55 -20.40
N LEU A 38 -5.47 6.75 -19.39
CA LEU A 38 -6.60 5.84 -19.51
C LEU A 38 -7.90 6.58 -19.77
N TRP A 39 -8.10 7.75 -19.15
CA TRP A 39 -9.27 8.60 -19.40
C TRP A 39 -9.35 9.01 -20.87
N SER A 40 -8.22 9.39 -21.47
CA SER A 40 -8.16 9.80 -22.88
C SER A 40 -8.57 8.70 -23.87
N ILE A 41 -8.42 7.42 -23.47
CA ILE A 41 -8.87 6.27 -24.25
C ILE A 41 -10.35 5.97 -23.96
N ASN A 42 -10.69 5.79 -22.69
CA ASN A 42 -12.04 5.50 -22.24
C ASN A 42 -12.16 5.82 -20.74
N PHE A 43 -13.10 6.70 -20.41
CA PHE A 43 -13.38 7.12 -19.03
C PHE A 43 -13.60 5.92 -18.07
N ILE A 44 -14.24 4.84 -18.51
CA ILE A 44 -14.47 3.64 -17.68
C ILE A 44 -13.14 3.01 -17.23
N LEU A 45 -12.10 3.00 -18.06
CA LEU A 45 -10.79 2.46 -17.69
C LEU A 45 -10.16 3.26 -16.55
N SER A 46 -10.27 4.58 -16.61
CA SER A 46 -9.79 5.47 -15.55
C SER A 46 -10.55 5.25 -14.24
N LEU A 47 -11.87 5.02 -14.30
CA LEU A 47 -12.69 4.68 -13.13
C LEU A 47 -12.32 3.34 -12.51
N ILE A 48 -12.04 2.31 -13.33
CA ILE A 48 -11.57 1.01 -12.82
C ILE A 48 -10.23 1.18 -12.10
N PHE A 49 -9.29 1.91 -12.70
CA PHE A 49 -7.99 2.19 -12.09
C PHE A 49 -8.10 2.95 -10.76
N LEU A 50 -8.93 3.99 -10.72
CA LEU A 50 -9.21 4.74 -9.49
C LEU A 50 -9.89 3.85 -8.43
N SER A 51 -10.82 2.99 -8.84
CA SER A 51 -11.50 2.06 -7.94
C SER A 51 -10.53 1.06 -7.32
N LEU A 52 -9.57 0.51 -8.09
CA LEU A 52 -8.51 -0.35 -7.57
C LEU A 52 -7.69 0.38 -6.49
N TYR A 53 -7.32 1.63 -6.74
CA TYR A 53 -6.60 2.44 -5.75
C TYR A 53 -7.42 2.66 -4.47
N LEU A 54 -8.71 3.03 -4.59
CA LEU A 54 -9.58 3.29 -3.45
C LEU A 54 -9.89 2.03 -2.65
N ILE A 55 -10.16 0.89 -3.31
CA ILE A 55 -10.34 -0.42 -2.69
C ILE A 55 -9.07 -0.77 -1.89
N MET A 56 -7.90 -0.68 -2.53
CA MET A 56 -6.63 -0.91 -1.85
C MET A 56 -6.48 -0.02 -0.60
N CYS A 57 -6.75 1.29 -0.71
CA CYS A 57 -6.69 2.22 0.42
C CYS A 57 -7.63 1.81 1.57
N PHE A 58 -8.89 1.51 1.24
CA PHE A 58 -9.95 1.21 2.20
C PHE A 58 -9.67 -0.07 2.97
N PHE A 59 -9.36 -1.16 2.25
CA PHE A 59 -9.09 -2.45 2.87
C PHE A 59 -7.78 -2.44 3.67
N MET A 60 -6.76 -1.70 3.21
CA MET A 60 -5.53 -1.49 3.97
C MET A 60 -5.76 -0.67 5.25
N ALA A 61 -6.66 0.33 5.21
CA ALA A 61 -7.04 1.09 6.40
C ALA A 61 -7.67 0.18 7.46
N TYR A 62 -8.57 -0.72 7.07
CA TYR A 62 -9.13 -1.74 7.97
C TYR A 62 -8.05 -2.60 8.61
N CYS A 63 -7.09 -3.11 7.80
CA CYS A 63 -5.97 -3.91 8.32
C CYS A 63 -5.12 -3.13 9.34
N CYS A 64 -4.90 -1.83 9.13
CA CYS A 64 -4.14 -1.00 10.07
C CYS A 64 -4.86 -0.88 11.42
N VAL A 65 -6.17 -0.65 11.42
CA VAL A 65 -6.94 -0.55 12.67
C VAL A 65 -7.03 -1.90 13.37
N TYR A 66 -7.24 -2.98 12.62
CA TYR A 66 -7.28 -4.35 13.16
C TYR A 66 -6.00 -4.70 13.93
N GLN A 67 -4.85 -4.24 13.45
CA GLN A 67 -3.52 -4.50 14.02
C GLN A 67 -3.12 -3.50 15.12
N ASP A 68 -4.03 -2.63 15.56
CA ASP A 68 -3.74 -1.53 16.50
C ASP A 68 -2.55 -0.67 16.06
N CYS A 69 -2.46 -0.38 14.75
CA CYS A 69 -1.32 0.34 14.18
C CYS A 69 -1.17 1.72 14.86
N PRO A 70 0.01 2.05 15.43
CA PRO A 70 0.21 3.30 16.17
C PRO A 70 0.19 4.54 15.26
N TYR A 71 0.21 4.34 13.94
CA TYR A 71 0.19 5.39 12.94
C TYR A 71 -1.23 5.80 12.49
N VAL A 72 -2.30 5.19 13.02
CA VAL A 72 -3.68 5.56 12.68
C VAL A 72 -3.95 7.02 13.02
N GLY A 73 -4.51 7.77 12.06
CA GLY A 73 -4.79 9.20 12.22
C GLY A 73 -3.57 10.13 12.13
N GLY A 74 -2.38 9.58 11.91
CA GLY A 74 -1.14 10.35 11.71
C GLY A 74 -0.41 9.93 10.43
N PHE A 75 0.90 10.14 10.40
CA PHE A 75 1.73 9.67 9.28
C PHE A 75 1.89 8.15 9.35
N CYS A 76 1.31 7.42 8.39
CA CYS A 76 1.49 5.98 8.24
C CYS A 76 2.30 5.65 6.99
N PRO A 77 3.43 4.92 7.12
CA PRO A 77 4.12 4.32 5.98
C PRO A 77 3.34 3.08 5.49
N GLY A 78 2.12 3.29 5.00
CA GLY A 78 1.32 2.24 4.38
C GLY A 78 1.98 1.76 3.09
N ALA A 79 1.67 0.53 2.65
CA ALA A 79 2.24 -0.02 1.43
C ALA A 79 2.05 0.96 0.25
N ALA A 80 3.12 1.25 -0.49
CA ALA A 80 3.07 2.00 -1.74
C ALA A 80 2.42 3.39 -1.74
N GLY A 81 2.71 4.20 -0.72
CA GLY A 81 2.33 5.62 -0.79
C GLY A 81 0.87 5.89 -0.42
N LEU A 82 0.22 4.92 0.24
CA LEU A 82 -1.15 4.94 0.76
C LEU A 82 -1.35 5.93 1.92
N MET A 83 -0.88 7.17 1.80
CA MET A 83 -1.04 8.22 2.81
C MET A 83 -2.50 8.39 3.30
N PRO A 84 -3.54 8.35 2.44
CA PRO A 84 -4.92 8.55 2.92
C PRO A 84 -5.45 7.39 3.76
N ALA A 85 -4.84 6.19 3.73
CA ALA A 85 -5.35 5.05 4.50
C ALA A 85 -5.33 5.29 6.01
N SER A 86 -4.36 6.05 6.52
CA SER A 86 -4.25 6.41 7.94
C SER A 86 -5.35 7.37 8.41
N ILE A 87 -5.69 8.34 7.56
CA ILE A 87 -6.75 9.31 7.77
C ILE A 87 -8.10 8.59 7.65
N LEU A 88 -8.23 7.76 6.61
CA LEU A 88 -9.43 6.96 6.36
C LEU A 88 -9.69 5.97 7.51
N ALA A 89 -8.64 5.36 8.06
CA ALA A 89 -8.74 4.53 9.27
C ALA A 89 -9.32 5.30 10.46
N LYS A 90 -8.87 6.55 10.68
CA LYS A 90 -9.42 7.43 11.72
C LYS A 90 -10.89 7.79 11.43
N LEU A 91 -11.24 8.08 10.18
CA LEU A 91 -12.60 8.44 9.79
C LEU A 91 -13.60 7.27 9.91
N ILE A 92 -13.21 6.08 9.44
CA ILE A 92 -14.09 4.91 9.44
C ILE A 92 -14.19 4.30 10.85
N CYS A 93 -13.07 4.27 11.59
CA CYS A 93 -12.96 3.44 12.78
C CYS A 93 -12.62 4.21 14.06
N GLY A 94 -12.48 5.54 14.02
CA GLY A 94 -11.87 6.35 15.08
C GLY A 94 -12.40 6.13 16.50
N ASN A 95 -13.67 5.74 16.67
CA ASN A 95 -14.27 5.44 17.98
C ASN A 95 -14.93 4.06 18.07
N ARG A 96 -14.83 3.21 17.03
CA ARG A 96 -15.51 1.90 17.02
C ARG A 96 -14.54 0.80 17.44
N LYS A 97 -14.89 0.02 18.46
CA LYS A 97 -14.22 -1.25 18.76
C LYS A 97 -14.48 -2.22 17.60
N ILE A 98 -13.50 -2.42 16.73
CA ILE A 98 -13.60 -3.43 15.68
C ILE A 98 -13.55 -4.81 16.31
N VAL A 99 -14.53 -5.65 16.00
CA VAL A 99 -14.50 -7.07 16.36
C VAL A 99 -13.37 -7.73 15.57
N LYS A 100 -12.34 -8.19 16.27
CA LYS A 100 -11.15 -8.79 15.64
C LYS A 100 -11.43 -10.24 15.24
N SER A 101 -11.88 -10.45 14.00
CA SER A 101 -11.94 -11.78 13.38
C SER A 101 -10.75 -12.01 12.45
N LYS A 102 -10.02 -13.12 12.64
CA LYS A 102 -8.89 -13.50 11.77
C LYS A 102 -9.34 -13.65 10.31
N TRP A 103 -10.48 -14.29 10.09
CA TRP A 103 -11.03 -14.51 8.76
C TRP A 103 -11.34 -13.19 8.04
N MET A 104 -11.95 -12.23 8.74
CA MET A 104 -12.17 -10.89 8.18
C MET A 104 -10.86 -10.20 7.82
N PHE A 105 -9.86 -10.27 8.70
CA PHE A 105 -8.54 -9.71 8.40
C PHE A 105 -7.93 -10.32 7.15
N ASP A 106 -7.95 -11.66 7.01
CA ASP A 106 -7.34 -12.36 5.88
C ASP A 106 -8.04 -11.99 4.56
N ILE A 107 -9.38 -11.85 4.54
CA ILE A 107 -10.12 -11.36 3.38
C ILE A 107 -9.74 -9.92 3.04
N ASN A 108 -9.78 -9.02 4.03
CA ASN A 108 -9.46 -7.61 3.80
C ASN A 108 -8.02 -7.44 3.29
N ALA A 109 -7.06 -8.15 3.88
CA ALA A 109 -5.66 -8.14 3.45
C ALA A 109 -5.49 -8.70 2.04
N SER A 110 -6.19 -9.78 1.70
CA SER A 110 -6.15 -10.39 0.36
C SER A 110 -6.75 -9.46 -0.68
N THR A 111 -7.90 -8.84 -0.40
CA THR A 111 -8.53 -7.86 -1.30
C THR A 111 -7.64 -6.64 -1.51
N ALA A 112 -7.05 -6.10 -0.45
CA ALA A 112 -6.11 -4.99 -0.56
C ALA A 112 -4.89 -5.37 -1.42
N PHE A 113 -4.37 -6.59 -1.25
CA PHE A 113 -3.24 -7.09 -2.02
C PHE A 113 -3.59 -7.33 -3.51
N LEU A 114 -4.75 -7.90 -3.80
CA LEU A 114 -5.22 -8.07 -5.18
C LEU A 114 -5.43 -6.73 -5.88
N ALA A 115 -6.05 -5.76 -5.20
CA ALA A 115 -6.20 -4.41 -5.72
C ALA A 115 -4.84 -3.72 -5.93
N PHE A 116 -3.91 -3.91 -4.99
CA PHE A 116 -2.53 -3.45 -5.11
C PHE A 116 -1.80 -4.04 -6.32
N LEU A 117 -1.99 -5.33 -6.62
CA LEU A 117 -1.45 -5.95 -7.85
C LEU A 117 -2.18 -5.44 -9.10
N GLY A 118 -3.48 -5.16 -9.00
CA GLY A 118 -4.23 -4.54 -10.08
C GLY A 118 -3.59 -3.22 -10.56
N MET A 119 -3.10 -2.39 -9.63
CA MET A 119 -2.49 -1.10 -9.96
C MET A 119 -1.35 -1.19 -11.00
N PRO A 120 -0.27 -1.98 -10.81
CA PRO A 120 0.79 -2.12 -11.80
C PRO A 120 0.43 -3.00 -13.00
N PHE A 121 -0.52 -3.94 -12.91
CA PHE A 121 -0.79 -4.89 -14.01
C PHE A 121 -1.90 -4.41 -14.95
N PHE A 122 -2.97 -3.80 -14.42
CA PHE A 122 -4.11 -3.33 -15.22
C PHE A 122 -3.74 -2.37 -16.36
N PRO A 123 -2.91 -1.31 -16.15
CA PRO A 123 -2.62 -0.37 -17.22
C PRO A 123 -1.60 -0.89 -18.24
N LEU A 124 -0.92 -2.03 -18.00
CA LEU A 124 0.16 -2.50 -18.88
C LEU A 124 -0.28 -2.75 -20.30
N TYR A 125 -1.46 -3.36 -20.49
CA TYR A 125 -2.01 -3.62 -21.82
C TYR A 125 -2.22 -2.32 -22.60
N TRP A 126 -2.77 -1.30 -21.95
CA TRP A 126 -3.02 0.00 -22.56
C TRP A 126 -1.73 0.78 -22.81
N LEU A 127 -0.80 0.76 -21.86
CA LEU A 127 0.53 1.36 -22.04
C LEU A 127 1.32 0.67 -23.17
N ALA A 128 1.16 -0.64 -23.35
CA ALA A 128 1.81 -1.36 -24.46
C ALA A 128 1.26 -0.92 -25.83
N LYS A 129 -0.02 -0.53 -25.90
CA LYS A 129 -0.61 0.08 -27.11
C LYS A 129 -0.02 1.45 -27.42
N LEU A 130 0.39 2.23 -26.41
CA LEU A 130 1.17 3.47 -26.60
C LEU A 130 2.60 3.17 -27.07
N GLY A 131 3.17 2.08 -26.58
CA GLY A 131 4.46 1.56 -26.97
C GLY A 131 5.04 0.66 -25.89
N ILE A 132 5.71 -0.43 -26.30
CA ILE A 132 6.23 -1.45 -25.37
C ILE A 132 7.20 -0.87 -24.32
N VAL A 133 7.97 0.16 -24.69
CA VAL A 133 8.90 0.87 -23.80
C VAL A 133 8.17 1.50 -22.61
N TYR A 134 6.97 2.07 -22.81
CA TYR A 134 6.17 2.66 -21.72
C TYR A 134 5.67 1.59 -20.75
N ALA A 135 5.20 0.44 -21.24
CA ALA A 135 4.76 -0.66 -20.40
C ALA A 135 5.92 -1.23 -19.56
N ILE A 136 7.07 -1.49 -20.19
CA ILE A 136 8.27 -1.98 -19.50
C ILE A 136 8.75 -0.97 -18.47
N GLY A 137 8.89 0.31 -18.87
CA GLY A 137 9.34 1.38 -17.97
C GLY A 137 8.43 1.54 -16.76
N TYR A 138 7.11 1.55 -16.98
CA TYR A 138 6.12 1.60 -15.91
C TYR A 138 6.25 0.42 -14.95
N PHE A 139 6.35 -0.81 -15.47
CA PHE A 139 6.52 -2.01 -14.64
C PHE A 139 7.82 -1.98 -13.82
N LEU A 140 8.94 -1.60 -14.45
CA LEU A 140 10.23 -1.52 -13.77
C LEU A 140 10.24 -0.47 -12.66
N ILE A 141 9.61 0.69 -12.88
CA ILE A 141 9.48 1.72 -11.84
C ILE A 141 8.72 1.16 -10.62
N HIS A 142 7.61 0.44 -10.85
CA HIS A 142 6.87 -0.21 -9.76
C HIS A 142 7.71 -1.25 -9.03
N LEU A 143 8.41 -2.10 -9.77
CA LEU A 143 9.27 -3.13 -9.20
C LEU A 143 10.36 -2.51 -8.32
N VAL A 144 11.09 -1.52 -8.83
CA VAL A 144 12.14 -0.80 -8.08
C VAL A 144 11.53 -0.12 -6.86
N TYR A 145 10.42 0.59 -7.02
CA TYR A 145 9.74 1.26 -5.92
C TYR A 145 9.36 0.24 -4.82
N TYR A 146 8.74 -0.89 -5.17
CA TYR A 146 8.30 -1.90 -4.20
C TYR A 146 9.48 -2.57 -3.50
N LEU A 147 10.57 -2.83 -4.22
CA LEU A 147 11.80 -3.37 -3.62
C LEU A 147 12.41 -2.38 -2.62
N VAL A 148 12.57 -1.12 -3.01
CA VAL A 148 13.10 -0.09 -2.10
C VAL A 148 12.17 0.11 -0.91
N PHE A 149 10.85 0.07 -1.12
CA PHE A 149 9.86 0.16 -0.05
C PHE A 149 10.00 -0.99 0.95
N LEU A 150 10.04 -2.24 0.47
CA LEU A 150 10.21 -3.42 1.31
C LEU A 150 11.53 -3.38 2.10
N LEU A 151 12.62 -2.94 1.46
CA LEU A 151 13.94 -2.94 2.09
C LEU A 151 14.14 -1.80 3.07
N LYS A 152 13.71 -0.58 2.72
CA LYS A 152 14.03 0.65 3.47
C LYS A 152 12.87 1.17 4.30
N ILE A 153 11.64 1.03 3.84
CA ILE A 153 10.48 1.60 4.53
C ILE A 153 9.90 0.60 5.54
N CYS A 154 9.68 -0.65 5.13
CA CYS A 154 9.12 -1.70 5.99
C CYS A 154 10.02 -2.07 7.18
N GLU A 155 11.34 -1.97 7.02
CA GLU A 155 12.32 -2.32 8.06
C GLU A 155 12.13 -1.58 9.39
N VAL A 156 11.72 -0.31 9.29
CA VAL A 156 11.59 0.61 10.43
C VAL A 156 10.13 0.91 10.76
N CYS A 157 9.21 0.01 10.34
CA CYS A 157 7.80 0.12 10.65
C CYS A 157 7.45 -0.63 11.94
N ALA A 158 6.70 0.00 12.84
CA ALA A 158 6.29 -0.57 14.14
C ALA A 158 5.53 -1.91 14.03
N ILE A 159 4.84 -2.15 12.90
CA ILE A 159 4.04 -3.36 12.69
C ILE A 159 4.72 -4.39 11.78
N LYS A 160 6.03 -4.26 11.51
CA LYS A 160 6.76 -5.11 10.53
C LYS A 160 6.66 -6.61 10.81
N HIS A 161 6.66 -7.02 12.08
CA HIS A 161 6.56 -8.44 12.45
C HIS A 161 5.11 -8.98 12.40
N ILE A 162 4.13 -8.08 12.30
CA ILE A 162 2.70 -8.39 12.31
C ILE A 162 2.15 -8.41 10.89
N CYS A 163 2.49 -7.41 10.07
CA CYS A 163 1.90 -7.24 8.75
C CYS A 163 2.47 -8.24 7.71
N PRO A 164 1.67 -8.66 6.73
CA PRO A 164 2.11 -9.61 5.70
C PRO A 164 3.37 -9.16 4.96
N GLY A 165 3.46 -7.87 4.61
CA GLY A 165 4.62 -7.31 3.89
C GLY A 165 5.91 -7.34 4.71
N GLY A 166 5.85 -7.03 6.00
CA GLY A 166 7.03 -7.10 6.87
C GLY A 166 7.45 -8.53 7.17
N ARG A 167 6.50 -9.47 7.31
CA ARG A 167 6.82 -10.91 7.40
C ARG A 167 7.43 -11.46 6.12
N PHE A 168 6.91 -11.04 4.97
CA PHE A 168 7.49 -11.41 3.67
C PHE A 168 8.93 -10.91 3.58
N ARG A 169 9.17 -9.63 3.91
CA ARG A 169 10.53 -9.08 4.02
C ARG A 169 11.41 -9.92 4.94
N ASP A 170 10.95 -10.18 6.17
CA ASP A 170 11.73 -10.95 7.15
C ASP A 170 12.00 -12.38 6.68
N LYS A 171 11.13 -12.99 5.87
CA LYS A 171 11.39 -14.32 5.27
C LYS A 171 12.41 -14.26 4.13
N VAL A 172 12.30 -13.26 3.25
CA VAL A 172 13.13 -13.15 2.04
C VAL A 172 14.52 -12.59 2.34
N PHE A 173 14.62 -11.71 3.34
CA PHE A 173 15.84 -10.97 3.65
C PHE A 173 16.43 -11.28 5.04
N LYS A 174 15.94 -12.32 5.74
CA LYS A 174 16.58 -12.78 7.00
C LYS A 174 18.02 -13.23 6.72
N GLY A 175 18.98 -12.68 7.46
CA GLY A 175 20.40 -13.04 7.36
C GLY A 175 21.32 -11.92 6.85
N ARG A 176 20.82 -10.69 6.72
CA ARG A 176 21.63 -9.48 6.57
C ARG A 176 21.43 -8.54 7.75
#